data_AF-A0A3C0GDR0-F1
#
_entry.id   AF-A0A3C0GDR0-F1
#
_cell.length_a   1.000
_cell.length_b   1.000
_cell.length_c   1.000
_cell.angle_alpha   90.00
_cell.angle_beta   90.00
_cell.angle_gamma   90.00
#
_symmetry.space_group_name_H-M   'P 1'
#
loop_
_entity.id
_entity.type
_entity.pdbx_description
1 polymer ?
#
loop_
_entity_poly.entity_id
_entity_poly.type
_entity_poly.pdbx_seq_one_letter_code
_entity_poly.pdbx_strand_id
1 'polypeptide(L)'
;MIEIDTVSSIGSVLVSTQNFRGHPPEYWAERATERICGISEFAEGHVRQQAEEYRLAIYNTILYYIQESISSEKCTMRNKLSQQGHEDLAKILSEL
;
A
#
# COMPACT_ATOMS: atom_id res chain seq x y z
N MET A 1 3.16 -41.49 -26.98
CA MET A 1 2.61 -40.13 -27.05
C MET A 1 2.49 -39.66 -25.61
N ILE A 2 3.36 -38.75 -25.16
CA ILE A 2 3.32 -38.21 -23.80
C ILE A 2 2.54 -36.91 -23.91
N GLU A 3 1.33 -36.87 -23.36
CA GLU A 3 0.61 -35.61 -23.13
C GLU A 3 1.24 -34.96 -21.90
N ILE A 4 1.95 -33.86 -22.13
CA ILE A 4 2.41 -32.98 -21.07
C ILE A 4 1.33 -31.92 -20.91
N ASP A 5 0.44 -32.14 -19.94
CA ASP A 5 -0.48 -31.12 -19.43
C ASP A 5 0.35 -30.05 -18.72
N THR A 6 0.90 -29.11 -19.48
CA THR A 6 1.46 -27.86 -18.96
C THR A 6 0.31 -26.90 -18.69
N VAL A 7 -0.50 -27.23 -17.67
CA VAL A 7 -1.29 -26.20 -17.00
C VAL A 7 -0.32 -25.42 -16.12
N SER A 8 0.48 -24.57 -16.77
CA SER A 8 1.20 -23.50 -16.09
C SER A 8 0.11 -22.62 -15.49
N SER A 9 -0.18 -22.79 -14.20
CA SER A 9 -1.13 -21.92 -13.51
C SER A 9 -0.49 -20.54 -13.46
N ILE A 10 -0.82 -19.70 -14.43
CA ILE A 10 -0.55 -18.27 -14.39
C ILE A 10 -1.08 -17.81 -13.04
N GLY A 11 -0.20 -17.26 -12.20
CA GLY A 11 -0.50 -16.87 -10.83
C GLY A 11 -1.81 -16.09 -10.77
N SER A 12 -2.64 -16.40 -9.78
CA SER A 12 -3.97 -15.79 -9.64
C SER A 12 -3.85 -14.26 -9.62
N VAL A 13 -4.33 -13.61 -10.68
CA VAL A 13 -4.37 -12.14 -10.73
C VAL A 13 -5.49 -11.67 -9.83
N LEU A 14 -5.14 -11.16 -8.65
CA LEU A 14 -6.10 -10.58 -7.71
C LEU A 14 -6.35 -9.10 -8.05
N VAL A 15 -7.49 -8.81 -8.67
CA VAL A 15 -7.92 -7.44 -8.98
C VAL A 15 -8.69 -6.86 -7.79
N SER A 16 -8.33 -5.65 -7.36
CA SER A 16 -9.08 -4.89 -6.36
C SER A 16 -9.40 -3.52 -6.91
N THR A 17 -10.69 -3.16 -6.89
CA THR A 17 -11.22 -1.92 -7.48
C THR A 17 -11.84 -1.02 -6.41
N GLN A 18 -11.95 0.27 -6.75
CA GLN A 18 -12.59 1.28 -5.92
C GLN A 18 -13.51 2.14 -6.79
N ASN A 19 -14.52 2.76 -6.17
CA ASN A 19 -15.46 3.63 -6.86
C ASN A 19 -15.07 5.10 -6.62
N PHE A 20 -14.77 5.82 -7.70
CA PHE A 20 -14.48 7.27 -7.68
C PHE A 20 -13.32 7.69 -6.75
N ARG A 21 -12.38 6.79 -6.46
CA ARG A 21 -11.19 7.07 -5.64
C ARG A 21 -10.06 6.07 -5.90
N GLY A 22 -8.87 6.39 -5.42
CA GLY A 22 -7.78 5.43 -5.27
C GLY A 22 -7.93 4.56 -4.01
N HIS A 23 -7.10 3.52 -3.94
CA HIS A 23 -6.96 2.69 -2.74
C HIS A 23 -6.39 3.51 -1.57
N PRO A 24 -6.86 3.26 -0.33
CA PRO A 24 -6.38 3.94 0.86
C PRO A 24 -4.92 3.58 1.18
N PRO A 25 -4.21 4.40 1.99
CA PRO A 25 -2.87 4.08 2.48
C PRO A 25 -2.76 2.70 3.12
N GLU A 26 -3.77 2.30 3.89
CA GLU A 26 -3.82 1.03 4.61
C GLU A 26 -3.78 -0.17 3.66
N TYR A 27 -4.46 -0.06 2.51
CA TYR A 27 -4.46 -1.11 1.48
C TYR A 27 -3.05 -1.31 0.90
N TRP A 28 -2.33 -0.21 0.64
CA TRP A 28 -0.97 -0.28 0.11
C TRP A 28 0.03 -0.76 1.17
N ALA A 29 -0.15 -0.32 2.41
CA ALA A 29 0.67 -0.78 3.54
C ALA A 29 0.54 -2.28 3.76
N GLU A 30 -0.67 -2.84 3.69
CA GLU A 30 -0.94 -4.28 3.82
C GLU A 30 -0.23 -5.06 2.69
N ARG A 31 -0.48 -4.70 1.43
CA ARG A 31 0.14 -5.38 0.26
C ARG A 31 1.66 -5.34 0.30
N ALA A 32 2.24 -4.20 0.68
CA ALA A 32 3.69 -4.05 0.80
C ALA A 32 4.23 -4.92 1.95
N THR A 33 3.54 -4.94 3.08
CA THR A 33 3.90 -5.74 4.25
C THR A 33 3.88 -7.24 3.93
N GLU A 34 2.82 -7.74 3.30
CA GLU A 34 2.70 -9.14 2.87
C GLU A 34 3.81 -9.54 1.91
N ARG A 35 4.21 -8.62 1.03
CA ARG A 35 5.31 -8.86 0.08
C ARG A 35 6.68 -8.95 0.76
N ILE A 36 6.88 -8.16 1.82
CA ILE A 36 8.14 -8.07 2.56
C ILE A 36 8.29 -9.21 3.56
N CYS A 37 7.24 -9.51 4.32
CA CYS A 37 7.26 -10.49 5.40
C CYS A 37 6.14 -11.52 5.24
N GLY A 38 6.51 -12.68 4.70
CA GLY A 38 5.69 -13.88 4.71
C GLY A 38 5.99 -14.74 5.93
N ILE A 39 4.95 -15.34 6.51
CA ILE A 39 5.07 -16.21 7.68
C ILE A 39 4.80 -17.64 7.26
N SER A 40 5.75 -18.54 7.54
CA SER A 40 5.58 -19.97 7.24
C SER A 40 4.61 -20.62 8.22
N GLU A 41 3.67 -21.42 7.69
CA GLU A 41 2.72 -22.20 8.50
C GLU A 41 3.43 -23.28 9.35
N PHE A 42 4.62 -23.71 8.94
CA PHE A 42 5.41 -24.75 9.62
C PHE A 42 6.47 -24.20 10.59
N ALA A 43 6.52 -22.87 10.78
CA ALA A 43 7.47 -22.27 11.71
C ALA A 43 7.17 -22.64 13.17
N GLU A 44 8.22 -22.80 13.98
CA GLU A 44 8.06 -23.00 15.42
C GLU A 44 7.34 -21.81 16.07
N GLY A 45 6.58 -22.08 17.15
CA GLY A 45 5.68 -21.10 17.75
C GLY A 45 6.35 -19.78 18.12
N HIS A 46 7.58 -19.82 18.64
CA HIS A 46 8.34 -18.63 19.02
C HIS A 46 8.80 -17.80 17.81
N VAL A 47 9.27 -18.46 16.74
CA VAL A 47 9.67 -17.79 15.48
C VAL A 47 8.47 -17.15 14.82
N ARG A 48 7.31 -17.82 14.83
CA ARG A 48 6.07 -17.29 14.26
C ARG A 48 5.60 -16.03 15.00
N GLN A 49 5.65 -16.03 16.34
CA GLN A 49 5.28 -14.85 17.13
C GLN A 49 6.19 -13.65 16.83
N GLN A 50 7.51 -13.87 16.79
CA GLN A 50 8.47 -12.81 16.41
C GLN A 50 8.21 -12.30 14.99
N ALA A 51 7.87 -13.19 14.05
CA ALA A 51 7.56 -12.79 12.68
C ALA A 51 6.27 -11.95 12.59
N GLU A 52 5.22 -12.29 13.36
CA GLU A 52 3.99 -11.47 13.42
C GLU A 52 4.25 -10.08 14.00
N GLU A 53 5.03 -9.99 15.10
CA GLU A 53 5.41 -8.69 15.69
C GLU A 53 6.22 -7.85 14.71
N TYR A 54 7.18 -8.46 14.02
CA TYR A 54 7.98 -7.78 13.00
C TYR A 54 7.13 -7.34 11.81
N ARG A 55 6.18 -8.16 11.36
CA ARG A 55 5.22 -7.84 10.30
C ARG A 55 4.38 -6.62 10.67
N LEU A 56 3.92 -6.54 11.91
CA LEU A 56 3.19 -5.38 12.42
C LEU A 56 4.06 -4.11 12.44
N ALA A 57 5.33 -4.21 12.85
CA ALA A 57 6.26 -3.09 12.83
C ALA A 57 6.51 -2.57 11.39
N ILE A 58 6.64 -3.49 10.42
CA ILE A 58 6.75 -3.16 9.00
C ILE A 58 5.49 -2.43 8.53
N TYR A 59 4.31 -2.97 8.81
CA TYR A 59 3.04 -2.36 8.43
C TYR A 59 2.92 -0.92 8.93
N ASN A 60 3.16 -0.70 10.22
CA ASN A 60 3.06 0.64 10.83
C ASN A 60 4.05 1.62 10.21
N THR A 61 5.28 1.16 9.93
CA THR A 61 6.31 1.98 9.30
C THR A 61 5.90 2.40 7.89
N ILE A 62 5.42 1.45 7.08
CA ILE A 62 4.98 1.74 5.71
C ILE A 62 3.77 2.66 5.71
N LEU A 63 2.77 2.39 6.55
CA LEU A 63 1.57 3.21 6.66
C LEU A 63 1.94 4.66 7.00
N TYR A 64 2.80 4.85 8.00
CA TYR A 64 3.30 6.17 8.40
C TYR A 64 3.92 6.92 7.23
N TYR A 65 4.87 6.31 6.51
CA TYR A 65 5.54 7.01 5.41
C TYR A 65 4.65 7.23 4.18
N ILE A 66 3.65 6.38 3.92
CA ILE A 66 2.66 6.65 2.87
C ILE A 66 1.82 7.88 3.24
N GLN A 67 1.40 8.00 4.50
CA GLN A 67 0.64 9.15 4.98
C GLN A 67 1.49 10.43 4.91
N GLU A 68 2.75 10.39 5.34
CA GLU A 68 3.69 11.51 5.22
C GLU A 68 3.92 11.93 3.76
N SER A 69 4.05 10.96 2.86
CA SER A 69 4.19 11.21 1.41
C SER A 69 2.98 11.94 0.84
N ILE A 70 1.76 11.50 1.18
CA ILE A 70 0.51 12.16 0.76
C ILE A 70 0.43 13.59 1.31
N SER A 71 0.79 13.79 2.58
CA SER A 71 0.81 15.11 3.22
C SER A 71 1.80 16.06 2.52
N SER A 72 3.00 15.56 2.21
CA SER A 72 4.02 16.31 1.47
C SER A 72 3.56 16.67 0.05
N GLU A 73 2.91 15.74 -0.65
CA GLU A 73 2.37 16.00 -1.99
C GLU A 73 1.24 17.03 -1.96
N LYS A 74 0.29 16.92 -1.01
CA LYS A 74 -0.78 17.91 -0.82
C LYS A 74 -0.20 19.31 -0.56
N CYS A 75 0.83 19.41 0.27
CA CYS A 75 1.53 20.68 0.53
C CYS A 75 2.14 21.27 -0.76
N THR A 76 2.86 20.44 -1.51
CA THR A 76 3.48 20.83 -2.78
C THR A 76 2.43 21.31 -3.79
N MET A 77 1.31 20.59 -3.91
CA MET A 77 0.20 20.93 -4.80
C MET A 77 -0.47 22.25 -4.40
N ARG A 78 -0.74 22.46 -3.11
CA ARG A 78 -1.27 23.74 -2.60
C ARG A 78 -0.36 24.90 -3.01
N ASN A 79 0.95 24.78 -2.78
CA ASN A 79 1.92 25.83 -3.09
C ASN A 79 1.98 26.13 -4.59
N LYS A 80 1.95 25.09 -5.44
CA LYS A 80 1.91 25.25 -6.91
C LYS A 80 0.63 25.99 -7.36
N LEU A 81 -0.52 25.64 -6.81
CA LEU A 81 -1.80 26.29 -7.14
C LEU A 81 -1.81 27.76 -6.72
N SER A 82 -1.35 28.08 -5.51
CA SER A 82 -1.22 29.47 -5.02
C SER A 82 -0.26 30.28 -5.90
N GLN A 83 0.91 29.71 -6.26
CA GLN A 83 1.87 30.39 -7.14
C GLN A 83 1.29 30.71 -8.53
N GLN A 84 0.35 29.91 -9.03
CA GLN A 84 -0.33 30.11 -10.30
C GLN A 84 -1.54 31.05 -10.19
N GLY A 85 -1.84 31.57 -9.00
CA GLY A 85 -2.99 32.46 -8.75
C GLY A 85 -4.32 31.74 -8.52
N HIS A 86 -4.31 30.41 -8.33
CA HIS A 86 -5.50 29.59 -8.08
C HIS A 86 -5.75 29.37 -6.58
N GLU A 87 -5.90 30.46 -5.82
CA GLU A 87 -6.07 30.42 -4.35
C GLU A 87 -7.31 29.63 -3.90
N ASP A 88 -8.42 29.75 -4.63
CA ASP A 88 -9.66 29.04 -4.30
C ASP A 88 -9.49 27.52 -4.36
N LEU A 89 -8.76 27.03 -5.37
CA LEU A 89 -8.46 25.60 -5.52
C LEU A 89 -7.46 25.12 -4.46
N ALA A 90 -6.46 25.95 -4.13
CA ALA A 90 -5.52 25.67 -3.05
C ALA A 90 -6.23 25.54 -1.70
N LYS A 91 -7.27 26.36 -1.46
CA LYS A 91 -8.11 26.30 -0.26
C LYS A 91 -8.96 25.03 -0.24
N ILE A 92 -9.64 24.67 -1.32
CA ILE A 92 -10.42 23.42 -1.39
C ILE A 92 -9.54 22.20 -1.09
N LEU A 93 -8.34 22.14 -1.68
CA LEU A 93 -7.40 21.04 -1.45
C LEU A 93 -6.97 20.90 0.03
N SER A 94 -7.02 21.99 0.78
CA SER A 94 -6.68 22.06 2.20
C SER A 94 -7.74 21.45 3.12
N GLU A 95 -8.98 21.48 2.66
CA GLU A 95 -10.17 21.10 3.43
C GLU A 95 -10.54 19.62 3.17
N LEU A 96 -9.90 18.97 2.18
CA LEU A 96 -10.02 17.55 1.80
C LEU A 96 -9.03 16.64 2.54
#